data_AF-A0A0E0B028-F1
#
_entry.id   AF-A0A0E0B028-F1
#
_cell.length_a   1.000
_cell.length_b   1.000
_cell.length_c   1.000
_cell.angle_alpha   90.00
_cell.angle_beta   90.00
_cell.angle_gamma   90.00
#
_symmetry.space_group_name_H-M   'P 1'
#
loop_
_entity.id
_entity.type
_entity.pdbx_description
1 polymer ?
#
loop_
_entity_poly.entity_id
_entity_poly.type
_entity_poly.pdbx_seq_one_letter_code
_entity_poly.pdbx_strand_id
1 'polypeptide(L)'
;MQVSACFPSERWVVVWFVTVFDVGVDISPLVEKIDDPNMANDKDLLQVVRLLDDACREAGFFYVKGHGIAEPLMKEVRDVTHKFFQLPYEEKLKIKMTPQNGYRGYQRLGENITNGKPDMQEAIDKDHARLIGYPVSTDILEEHRTDTGCGAHTDYGLLTLVNQDDDICALEVKNQSGEWIYAKPIPGTFVCNIGDMLKVWSNGIYQPTLHRVVNNSPRYRVSVAFFYESNFDAAIEPVEFCRERTGGVAKYEKVVYGEHLIKKVLNNFIK
;
A
#
# COMPACT_ATOMS: atom_id res chain seq x y z
N MET A 1 4.90 -35.56 -41.83
CA MET A 1 4.55 -34.13 -41.78
C MET A 1 4.52 -33.74 -40.30
N GLN A 2 5.61 -33.16 -39.82
CA GLN A 2 5.72 -32.63 -38.45
C GLN A 2 4.74 -31.48 -38.27
N VAL A 3 4.04 -31.46 -37.15
CA VAL A 3 3.66 -30.21 -36.48
C VAL A 3 4.09 -30.36 -35.03
N SER A 4 5.04 -29.50 -34.64
CA SER A 4 5.66 -29.38 -33.33
C SER A 4 5.34 -27.99 -32.78
N ALA A 5 5.23 -27.91 -31.45
CA ALA A 5 5.28 -26.71 -30.59
C ALA A 5 4.07 -25.75 -30.69
N CYS A 6 3.59 -25.08 -29.63
CA CYS A 6 4.25 -24.66 -28.39
C CYS A 6 3.17 -24.35 -27.33
N PHE A 7 3.28 -24.88 -26.11
CA PHE A 7 2.53 -24.40 -24.94
C PHE A 7 3.54 -24.15 -23.81
N PRO A 8 3.87 -22.88 -23.50
CA PRO A 8 3.99 -22.48 -22.09
C PRO A 8 3.73 -20.97 -21.82
N SER A 9 2.76 -20.62 -20.96
CA SER A 9 2.83 -19.42 -20.08
C SER A 9 1.57 -19.20 -19.22
N GLU A 10 0.38 -19.60 -19.66
CA GLU A 10 -0.89 -19.14 -19.05
C GLU A 10 -1.25 -19.81 -17.72
N ARG A 11 -0.72 -21.01 -17.44
CA ARG A 11 -1.09 -21.77 -16.23
C ARG A 11 -0.51 -21.21 -14.93
N TRP A 12 0.57 -20.44 -15.00
CA TRP A 12 1.22 -19.86 -13.82
C TRP A 12 0.50 -18.58 -13.39
N VAL A 13 0.19 -17.68 -14.32
CA VAL A 13 -0.51 -16.41 -14.05
C VAL A 13 -1.84 -16.63 -13.29
N VAL A 14 -2.59 -17.68 -13.65
CA VAL A 14 -3.89 -18.00 -13.01
C VAL A 14 -3.71 -18.59 -11.60
N VAL A 15 -2.67 -19.39 -11.34
CA VAL A 15 -2.42 -19.96 -10.00
C VAL A 15 -1.90 -18.89 -9.04
N TRP A 16 -1.13 -17.91 -9.52
CA TRP A 16 -0.59 -16.82 -8.73
C TRP A 16 -1.61 -15.75 -8.38
N PHE A 17 -2.50 -15.37 -9.31
CA PHE A 17 -3.63 -14.48 -9.00
C PHE A 17 -4.50 -15.05 -7.87
N VAL A 18 -4.74 -16.37 -7.90
CA VAL A 18 -5.53 -17.06 -6.88
C VAL A 18 -4.78 -17.16 -5.54
N THR A 19 -3.49 -17.49 -5.54
CA THR A 19 -2.77 -17.69 -4.27
C THR A 19 -2.38 -16.38 -3.57
N VAL A 20 -1.93 -15.37 -4.33
CA VAL A 20 -1.53 -14.08 -3.76
C VAL A 20 -2.74 -13.27 -3.33
N PHE A 21 -3.82 -13.25 -4.11
CA PHE A 21 -5.01 -12.45 -3.81
C PHE A 21 -6.19 -13.21 -3.16
N ASP A 22 -6.21 -14.55 -3.11
CA ASP A 22 -7.28 -15.29 -2.40
C ASP A 22 -6.83 -15.97 -1.09
N VAL A 23 -5.53 -16.13 -0.81
CA VAL A 23 -5.05 -16.88 0.39
C VAL A 23 -4.03 -16.13 1.26
N GLY A 24 -3.26 -15.21 0.65
CA GLY A 24 -2.22 -14.41 1.30
C GLY A 24 -0.95 -15.20 1.64
N VAL A 25 0.17 -14.48 1.72
CA VAL A 25 1.48 -15.03 2.12
C VAL A 25 1.52 -15.18 3.64
N ASP A 26 1.66 -16.41 4.11
CA ASP A 26 1.85 -16.69 5.54
C ASP A 26 3.29 -16.39 5.95
N ILE A 27 3.47 -15.35 6.76
CA ILE A 27 4.79 -14.91 7.24
C ILE A 27 5.10 -15.42 8.65
N SER A 28 4.31 -16.32 9.23
CA SER A 28 4.58 -16.89 10.56
C SER A 28 6.00 -17.45 10.68
N PRO A 29 6.55 -18.20 9.70
CA PRO A 29 7.92 -18.70 9.77
C PRO A 29 8.98 -17.59 9.84
N LEU A 30 8.73 -16.43 9.23
CA LEU A 30 9.61 -15.26 9.36
C LEU A 30 9.52 -14.68 10.77
N VAL A 31 8.31 -14.47 11.27
CA VAL A 31 8.08 -13.89 12.61
C VAL A 31 8.69 -14.76 13.72
N GLU A 32 8.56 -16.08 13.61
CA GLU A 32 9.07 -17.03 14.61
C GLU A 32 10.59 -17.14 14.63
N LYS A 33 11.27 -16.89 13.50
CA LYS A 33 12.69 -17.23 13.30
C LYS A 33 13.57 -16.05 12.88
N ILE A 34 13.05 -14.81 12.88
CA ILE A 34 13.80 -13.63 12.42
C ILE A 34 15.11 -13.39 13.18
N ASP A 35 15.16 -13.81 14.45
CA ASP A 35 16.33 -13.69 15.32
C ASP A 35 17.20 -14.97 15.36
N ASP A 36 16.87 -16.01 14.58
CA ASP A 36 17.67 -17.24 14.53
C ASP A 36 18.95 -17.02 13.71
N PRO A 37 20.16 -17.21 14.28
CA PRO A 37 21.41 -17.07 13.52
C PRO A 37 21.54 -18.04 12.34
N ASN A 38 20.75 -19.11 12.31
CA ASN A 38 20.69 -20.10 11.23
C ASN A 38 19.50 -19.89 10.28
N MET A 39 18.75 -18.78 10.39
CA MET A 39 17.55 -18.51 9.58
C MET A 39 17.78 -18.68 8.06
N ALA A 40 18.98 -18.37 7.57
CA ALA A 40 19.34 -18.46 6.16
C ALA A 40 19.35 -19.90 5.61
N ASN A 41 19.43 -20.91 6.48
CA ASN A 41 19.41 -22.33 6.12
C ASN A 41 18.04 -22.98 6.35
N ASP A 42 17.08 -22.25 6.93
CA ASP A 42 15.75 -22.77 7.22
C ASP A 42 14.90 -22.86 5.94
N LYS A 43 14.44 -24.07 5.61
CA LYS A 43 13.74 -24.32 4.34
C LYS A 43 12.40 -23.61 4.24
N ASP A 44 11.68 -23.52 5.36
CA ASP A 44 10.35 -22.91 5.41
C ASP A 44 10.50 -21.39 5.27
N LEU A 45 11.46 -20.80 5.97
CA LEU A 45 11.78 -19.38 5.84
C LEU A 45 12.22 -19.02 4.42
N LEU A 46 13.11 -19.80 3.82
CA LEU A 46 13.54 -19.61 2.43
C LEU A 46 12.37 -19.72 1.45
N GLN A 47 11.36 -20.55 1.74
CA GLN A 47 10.14 -20.62 0.92
C GLN A 47 9.31 -19.35 1.05
N VAL A 48 9.09 -18.84 2.26
CA VAL A 48 8.36 -17.59 2.48
C VAL A 48 9.08 -16.41 1.82
N VAL A 49 10.41 -16.32 1.94
CA VAL A 49 11.20 -15.27 1.27
C VAL A 49 11.05 -15.33 -0.25
N ARG A 50 11.04 -16.53 -0.86
CA ARG A 50 10.78 -16.69 -2.30
C ARG A 50 9.39 -16.21 -2.69
N LEU A 51 8.36 -16.53 -1.91
CA LEU A 51 7.00 -16.06 -2.17
C LEU A 51 6.88 -14.54 -2.11
N LEU A 52 7.53 -13.89 -1.13
CA LEU A 52 7.56 -12.43 -1.02
C LEU A 52 8.34 -11.79 -2.18
N ASP A 53 9.47 -12.39 -2.55
CA ASP A 53 10.29 -11.97 -3.68
C ASP A 53 9.50 -12.04 -5.01
N ASP A 54 8.82 -13.15 -5.29
CA ASP A 54 7.97 -13.32 -6.46
C ASP A 54 6.81 -12.30 -6.46
N ALA A 55 6.12 -12.14 -5.33
CA ALA A 55 5.03 -11.17 -5.19
C ALA A 55 5.50 -9.72 -5.44
N CYS A 56 6.70 -9.35 -4.97
CA CYS A 56 7.27 -8.02 -5.19
C CYS A 56 7.69 -7.79 -6.65
N ARG A 57 8.21 -8.81 -7.35
CA ARG A 57 8.62 -8.71 -8.76
C ARG A 57 7.43 -8.64 -9.70
N GLU A 58 6.41 -9.46 -9.44
CA GLU A 58 5.30 -9.64 -10.37
C GLU A 58 4.19 -8.62 -10.14
N ALA A 59 3.79 -8.43 -8.88
CA ALA A 59 2.60 -7.66 -8.54
C ALA A 59 2.89 -6.37 -7.78
N GLY A 60 3.94 -6.33 -6.95
CA GLY A 60 4.19 -5.20 -6.04
C GLY A 60 3.08 -4.98 -4.99
N PHE A 61 2.13 -5.92 -4.90
CA PHE A 61 0.96 -5.94 -4.04
C PHE A 61 0.65 -7.38 -3.65
N PHE A 62 0.33 -7.64 -2.39
CA PHE A 62 0.04 -8.98 -1.87
C PHE A 62 -0.64 -8.91 -0.51
N TYR A 63 -1.34 -9.96 -0.07
CA TYR A 63 -1.81 -10.06 1.32
C TYR A 63 -0.76 -10.76 2.18
N VAL A 64 -0.67 -10.37 3.44
CA VAL A 64 0.11 -11.09 4.46
C VAL A 64 -0.80 -11.55 5.60
N LYS A 65 -0.55 -12.76 6.09
CA LYS A 65 -1.15 -13.34 7.30
C LYS A 65 -0.05 -13.94 8.17
N GLY A 66 -0.38 -14.37 9.39
CA GLY A 66 0.65 -14.90 10.29
C GLY A 66 1.62 -13.84 10.79
N HIS A 67 1.24 -12.56 10.71
CA HIS A 67 2.04 -11.40 11.09
C HIS A 67 2.13 -11.18 12.61
N GLY A 68 1.50 -12.04 13.43
CA GLY A 68 1.54 -11.96 14.90
C GLY A 68 0.69 -10.84 15.54
N ILE A 69 0.00 -10.04 14.73
CA ILE A 69 -0.93 -9.00 15.23
C ILE A 69 -2.32 -9.62 15.41
N ALA A 70 -2.87 -9.52 16.60
CA ALA A 70 -4.16 -10.12 16.93
C ALA A 70 -5.32 -9.45 16.14
N GLU A 71 -6.19 -10.26 15.54
CA GLU A 71 -7.37 -9.77 14.81
C GLU A 71 -8.26 -8.82 15.64
N PRO A 72 -8.50 -9.05 16.95
CA PRO A 72 -9.25 -8.10 17.77
C PRO A 72 -8.62 -6.70 17.81
N LEU A 73 -7.29 -6.60 17.81
CA LEU A 73 -6.59 -5.31 17.79
C LEU A 73 -6.73 -4.63 16.42
N MET A 74 -6.59 -5.39 15.33
CA MET A 74 -6.82 -4.86 13.97
C MET A 74 -8.24 -4.31 13.84
N LYS A 75 -9.23 -5.04 14.38
CA LYS A 75 -10.63 -4.60 14.41
C LYS A 75 -10.82 -3.37 15.29
N GLU A 76 -10.24 -3.34 16.49
CA GLU A 76 -10.31 -2.19 17.40
C GLU A 76 -9.79 -0.91 16.74
N VAL A 77 -8.68 -1.00 16.01
CA VAL A 77 -8.12 0.13 15.25
C VAL A 77 -9.12 0.64 14.21
N ARG A 78 -9.79 -0.25 13.45
CA ARG A 78 -10.85 0.14 12.50
C ARG A 78 -12.06 0.74 13.22
N ASP A 79 -12.50 0.13 14.31
CA ASP A 79 -13.66 0.60 15.09
C ASP A 79 -13.43 2.00 15.68
N VAL A 80 -12.24 2.26 16.22
CA VAL A 80 -11.84 3.59 16.73
C VAL A 80 -11.77 4.60 15.58
N THR A 81 -11.28 4.18 14.42
CA THR A 81 -11.24 5.02 13.21
C THR A 81 -12.66 5.42 12.76
N HIS A 82 -13.59 4.45 12.69
CA HIS A 82 -15.01 4.71 12.42
C HIS A 82 -15.60 5.71 13.45
N LYS A 83 -15.38 5.46 14.75
CA LYS A 83 -15.88 6.33 15.82
C LYS A 83 -15.39 7.76 15.69
N PHE A 84 -14.11 7.96 15.33
CA PHE A 84 -13.57 9.30 15.12
C PHE A 84 -14.25 10.00 13.95
N PHE A 85 -14.38 9.34 12.80
CA PHE A 85 -14.95 10.00 11.60
C PHE A 85 -16.45 10.29 11.72
N GLN A 86 -17.16 9.58 12.61
CA GLN A 86 -18.54 9.86 13.00
C GLN A 86 -18.71 11.07 13.94
N LEU A 87 -17.62 11.62 14.50
CA LEU A 87 -17.71 12.81 15.34
C LEU A 87 -18.22 14.02 14.54
N PRO A 88 -18.88 14.99 15.21
CA PRO A 88 -19.21 16.27 14.60
C PRO A 88 -17.99 16.91 13.96
N TYR A 89 -18.19 17.58 12.82
CA TYR A 89 -17.12 18.18 12.04
C TYR A 89 -16.21 19.11 12.87
N GLU A 90 -16.78 19.93 13.75
CA GLU A 90 -16.04 20.83 14.62
C GLU A 90 -15.11 20.09 15.61
N GLU A 91 -15.47 18.88 16.04
CA GLU A 91 -14.60 18.05 16.90
C GLU A 91 -13.41 17.51 16.09
N LYS A 92 -13.65 17.05 14.85
CA LYS A 92 -12.58 16.59 13.95
C LYS A 92 -11.59 17.71 13.63
N LEU A 93 -12.08 18.94 13.46
CA LEU A 93 -11.26 20.12 13.18
C LEU A 93 -10.31 20.53 14.32
N LYS A 94 -10.54 20.12 15.57
CA LYS A 94 -9.65 20.47 16.69
C LYS A 94 -8.22 19.96 16.50
N ILE A 95 -8.04 18.91 15.72
CA ILE A 95 -6.73 18.34 15.39
C ILE A 95 -6.34 18.60 13.93
N LYS A 96 -6.85 19.67 13.30
CA LYS A 96 -6.55 19.99 11.89
C LYS A 96 -5.04 19.95 11.60
N MET A 97 -4.69 19.37 10.46
CA MET A 97 -3.33 19.33 9.95
C MET A 97 -2.79 20.74 9.68
N THR A 98 -1.55 21.01 10.11
CA THR A 98 -0.89 22.29 9.91
C THR A 98 0.61 22.12 9.67
N PRO A 99 1.30 23.06 9.02
CA PRO A 99 2.77 23.03 8.99
C PRO A 99 3.40 23.02 10.40
N GLN A 100 2.78 23.70 11.37
CA GLN A 100 3.28 23.84 12.75
C GLN A 100 3.28 22.53 13.53
N ASN A 101 2.39 21.59 13.21
CA ASN A 101 2.38 20.26 13.83
C ASN A 101 3.14 19.20 12.99
N GLY A 102 3.93 19.66 12.02
CA GLY A 102 4.71 18.80 11.14
C GLY A 102 3.83 17.97 10.21
N TYR A 103 2.75 18.56 9.68
CA TYR A 103 1.78 17.93 8.79
C TYR A 103 1.12 16.68 9.39
N ARG A 104 0.75 16.76 10.68
CA ARG A 104 0.01 15.72 11.40
C ARG A 104 -1.39 16.20 11.73
N GLY A 105 -2.37 15.31 11.70
CA GLY A 105 -3.73 15.59 12.12
C GLY A 105 -4.75 15.48 11.00
N TYR A 106 -5.93 16.05 11.25
CA TYR A 106 -7.12 15.87 10.44
C TYR A 106 -7.08 16.70 9.15
N GLN A 107 -7.48 16.05 8.06
CA GLN A 107 -7.64 16.58 6.71
C GLN A 107 -9.08 16.38 6.27
N ARG A 108 -9.67 17.43 5.69
CA ARG A 108 -11.07 17.46 5.29
C ARG A 108 -11.29 16.70 4.00
N LEU A 109 -12.56 16.39 3.74
CA LEU A 109 -13.00 15.88 2.44
C LEU A 109 -12.54 16.82 1.31
N GLY A 110 -11.88 16.26 0.30
CA GLY A 110 -11.38 17.00 -0.86
C GLY A 110 -10.11 17.83 -0.61
N GLU A 111 -9.51 17.79 0.59
CA GLU A 111 -8.25 18.49 0.89
C GLU A 111 -7.03 17.76 0.30
N ASN A 112 -7.11 16.44 0.15
CA ASN A 112 -6.11 15.64 -0.55
C ASN A 112 -6.32 15.75 -2.07
N ILE A 113 -5.26 16.07 -2.81
CA ILE A 113 -5.30 16.19 -4.27
C ILE A 113 -4.42 15.11 -4.90
N THR A 114 -5.02 14.25 -5.73
CA THR A 114 -4.29 13.26 -6.52
C THR A 114 -4.48 13.54 -8.02
N ASN A 115 -3.37 13.67 -8.75
CA ASN A 115 -3.35 14.02 -10.18
C ASN A 115 -4.23 15.25 -10.52
N GLY A 116 -4.24 16.25 -9.65
CA GLY A 116 -4.99 17.50 -9.84
C GLY A 116 -6.49 17.42 -9.55
N LYS A 117 -6.99 16.30 -9.02
CA LYS A 117 -8.39 16.12 -8.62
C LYS A 117 -8.51 15.93 -7.11
N PRO A 118 -9.52 16.51 -6.46
CA PRO A 118 -9.83 16.23 -5.05
C PRO A 118 -10.22 14.77 -4.83
N ASP A 119 -9.62 14.16 -3.81
CA ASP A 119 -9.95 12.82 -3.35
C ASP A 119 -11.19 12.88 -2.45
N MET A 120 -12.16 11.98 -2.67
CA MET A 120 -13.38 11.86 -1.86
C MET A 120 -13.12 11.06 -0.57
N GLN A 121 -12.15 11.53 0.20
CA GLN A 121 -11.79 10.99 1.51
C GLN A 121 -11.48 12.11 2.52
N GLU A 122 -11.72 11.83 3.80
CA GLU A 122 -11.14 12.56 4.92
C GLU A 122 -10.07 11.68 5.59
N ALA A 123 -9.09 12.28 6.28
CA ALA A 123 -7.96 11.53 6.83
C ALA A 123 -7.40 12.11 8.12
N ILE A 124 -6.66 11.31 8.88
CA ILE A 124 -5.78 11.75 9.98
C ILE A 124 -4.39 11.20 9.71
N ASP A 125 -3.39 12.09 9.66
CA ASP A 125 -1.98 11.69 9.65
C ASP A 125 -1.38 11.72 11.05
N LYS A 126 -0.81 10.60 11.49
CA LYS A 126 -0.09 10.52 12.75
C LYS A 126 1.17 9.68 12.56
N ASP A 127 2.29 10.39 12.38
CA ASP A 127 3.60 9.77 12.16
C ASP A 127 3.55 8.84 10.94
N HIS A 128 3.75 7.54 11.12
CA HIS A 128 3.72 6.55 10.03
C HIS A 128 2.33 5.99 9.72
N ALA A 129 1.29 6.40 10.47
CA ALA A 129 -0.07 5.90 10.27
C ALA A 129 -0.98 6.98 9.68
N ARG A 130 -1.76 6.58 8.68
CA ARG A 130 -2.85 7.38 8.11
C ARG A 130 -4.16 6.64 8.28
N LEU A 131 -5.07 7.24 9.05
CA LEU A 131 -6.45 6.78 9.19
C LEU A 131 -7.26 7.48 8.10
N ILE A 132 -8.04 6.73 7.32
CA ILE A 132 -8.74 7.26 6.16
C ILE A 132 -10.22 6.87 6.24
N GLY A 133 -11.08 7.86 6.03
CA GLY A 133 -12.53 7.71 5.98
C GLY A 133 -13.07 8.09 4.62
N TYR A 134 -13.96 7.25 4.08
CA TYR A 134 -14.60 7.43 2.80
C TYR A 134 -16.12 7.50 3.02
N PRO A 135 -16.73 8.70 2.88
CA PRO A 135 -18.17 8.86 3.01
C PRO A 135 -18.93 8.10 1.91
N VAL A 136 -20.22 7.88 2.15
CA VAL A 136 -21.12 7.34 1.14
C VAL A 136 -21.25 8.37 0.03
N SER A 137 -21.13 7.95 -1.23
CA SER A 137 -21.17 8.88 -2.38
C SER A 137 -22.41 9.78 -2.38
N THR A 138 -23.56 9.25 -1.94
CA THR A 138 -24.82 10.00 -1.85
C THR A 138 -24.80 11.14 -0.83
N ASP A 139 -23.93 11.07 0.18
CA ASP A 139 -23.79 12.10 1.22
C ASP A 139 -22.91 13.27 0.75
N ILE A 140 -22.24 13.12 -0.41
CA ILE A 140 -21.46 14.17 -1.07
C ILE A 140 -22.38 14.88 -2.08
N LEU A 141 -22.32 16.21 -2.11
CA LEU A 141 -23.01 17.02 -3.13
C LEU A 141 -22.58 16.59 -4.53
N GLU A 142 -23.53 16.48 -5.46
CA GLU A 142 -23.29 15.94 -6.80
C GLU A 142 -22.19 16.72 -7.55
N GLU A 143 -22.15 18.04 -7.41
CA GLU A 143 -21.11 18.89 -8.02
C GLU A 143 -19.69 18.66 -7.47
N HIS A 144 -19.56 17.99 -6.33
CA HIS A 144 -18.29 17.70 -5.67
C HIS A 144 -17.86 16.25 -5.79
N ARG A 145 -18.76 15.35 -6.27
CA ARG A 145 -18.44 13.94 -6.44
C ARG A 145 -17.35 13.76 -7.49
N THR A 146 -16.43 12.85 -7.22
CA THR A 146 -15.49 12.32 -8.21
C THR A 146 -15.63 10.80 -8.28
N ASP A 147 -15.11 10.20 -9.35
CA ASP A 147 -15.17 8.76 -9.56
C ASP A 147 -14.32 7.96 -8.56
N THR A 148 -13.52 8.63 -7.72
CA THR A 148 -12.53 7.99 -6.85
C THR A 148 -12.56 8.56 -5.44
N GLY A 149 -12.59 7.66 -4.45
CA GLY A 149 -12.28 7.99 -3.05
C GLY A 149 -10.84 8.46 -2.89
N CYS A 150 -9.91 7.81 -3.58
CA CYS A 150 -8.51 8.23 -3.70
C CYS A 150 -8.02 7.94 -5.12
N GLY A 151 -7.43 8.93 -5.79
CA GLY A 151 -6.93 8.80 -7.16
C GLY A 151 -5.80 7.78 -7.32
N ALA A 152 -5.48 7.44 -8.57
CA ALA A 152 -4.41 6.50 -8.89
C ALA A 152 -3.02 7.04 -8.53
N HIS A 153 -2.29 6.32 -7.68
CA HIS A 153 -0.95 6.70 -7.20
C HIS A 153 -0.07 5.48 -6.87
N THR A 154 1.22 5.75 -6.61
CA THR A 154 2.15 4.84 -5.93
C THR A 154 2.59 5.46 -4.61
N ASP A 155 2.95 4.60 -3.66
CA ASP A 155 3.47 5.03 -2.37
C ASP A 155 4.94 5.41 -2.44
N TYR A 156 5.38 6.31 -1.56
CA TYR A 156 6.72 6.91 -1.66
C TYR A 156 7.80 6.06 -1.01
N GLY A 157 7.47 5.44 0.13
CA GLY A 157 8.41 4.74 1.01
C GLY A 157 8.82 3.35 0.53
N LEU A 158 8.99 2.43 1.47
CA LEU A 158 9.45 1.07 1.19
C LEU A 158 8.27 0.10 1.09
N LEU A 159 7.44 0.05 2.13
CA LEU A 159 6.34 -0.91 2.28
C LEU A 159 5.16 -0.23 2.99
N THR A 160 3.95 -0.50 2.53
CA THR A 160 2.72 -0.06 3.18
C THR A 160 1.91 -1.26 3.63
N LEU A 161 1.37 -1.22 4.84
CA LEU A 161 0.41 -2.19 5.38
C LEU A 161 -0.95 -1.53 5.51
N VAL A 162 -1.96 -2.07 4.83
CA VAL A 162 -3.33 -1.54 4.83
C VAL A 162 -4.26 -2.49 5.57
N ASN A 163 -4.84 -1.96 6.64
CA ASN A 163 -5.93 -2.56 7.39
C ASN A 163 -7.24 -1.95 6.90
N GLN A 164 -8.05 -2.70 6.15
CA GLN A 164 -9.31 -2.22 5.57
C GLN A 164 -10.53 -2.91 6.18
N ASP A 165 -11.71 -2.30 6.06
CA ASP A 165 -12.98 -2.95 6.46
C ASP A 165 -13.15 -4.32 5.79
N ASP A 166 -13.61 -5.31 6.56
CA ASP A 166 -13.62 -6.72 6.16
C ASP A 166 -14.65 -7.04 5.06
N ASP A 167 -15.59 -6.13 4.78
CA ASP A 167 -16.74 -6.38 3.91
C ASP A 167 -16.98 -5.28 2.86
N ILE A 168 -16.04 -4.33 2.71
CA ILE A 168 -16.12 -3.26 1.70
C ILE A 168 -14.96 -3.34 0.70
N CYS A 169 -15.29 -3.80 -0.50
CA CYS A 169 -14.37 -3.95 -1.61
C CYS A 169 -14.26 -2.65 -2.42
N ALA A 170 -13.26 -1.81 -2.12
CA ALA A 170 -13.08 -0.50 -2.77
C ALA A 170 -11.65 -0.22 -3.26
N LEU A 171 -10.64 -0.92 -2.73
CA LEU A 171 -9.26 -0.78 -3.18
C LEU A 171 -9.08 -1.49 -4.52
N GLU A 172 -8.55 -0.78 -5.52
CA GLU A 172 -8.22 -1.33 -6.84
C GLU A 172 -6.72 -1.19 -7.11
N VAL A 173 -6.13 -2.23 -7.68
CA VAL A 173 -4.71 -2.33 -8.05
C VAL A 173 -4.62 -2.53 -9.55
N LYS A 174 -3.69 -1.84 -10.21
CA LYS A 174 -3.49 -1.94 -11.65
C LYS A 174 -2.51 -3.07 -11.97
N ASN A 175 -2.96 -4.12 -12.64
CA ASN A 175 -2.10 -5.23 -13.02
C ASN A 175 -1.17 -4.86 -14.21
N GLN A 176 -0.30 -5.81 -14.60
CA GLN A 176 0.65 -5.62 -15.70
C GLN A 176 -0.01 -5.46 -17.09
N SER A 177 -1.22 -6.00 -17.32
CA SER A 177 -1.99 -5.76 -18.54
C SER A 177 -2.67 -4.39 -18.55
N GLY A 178 -2.60 -3.64 -17.45
CA GLY A 178 -3.15 -2.30 -17.30
C GLY A 178 -4.62 -2.28 -16.83
N GLU A 179 -5.16 -3.42 -16.44
CA GLU A 179 -6.51 -3.59 -15.91
C GLU A 179 -6.55 -3.29 -14.41
N TRP A 180 -7.66 -2.72 -13.94
CA TRP A 180 -7.91 -2.46 -12.53
C TRP A 180 -8.60 -3.67 -11.90
N ILE A 181 -8.03 -4.19 -10.82
CA ILE A 181 -8.54 -5.37 -10.11
C ILE A 181 -8.73 -5.02 -8.65
N TYR A 182 -9.86 -5.46 -8.11
CA TYR A 182 -10.16 -5.26 -6.70
C TYR A 182 -9.26 -6.09 -5.78
N ALA A 183 -8.68 -5.42 -4.78
CA ALA A 183 -8.09 -6.06 -3.61
C ALA A 183 -9.19 -6.35 -2.58
N LYS A 184 -9.90 -7.46 -2.77
CA LYS A 184 -10.98 -7.94 -1.88
C LYS A 184 -10.49 -8.09 -0.43
N PRO A 185 -11.17 -7.51 0.56
CA PRO A 185 -10.81 -7.73 1.96
C PRO A 185 -10.78 -9.23 2.34
N ILE A 186 -9.72 -9.65 3.02
CA ILE A 186 -9.58 -10.99 3.59
C ILE A 186 -9.39 -10.83 5.11
N PRO A 187 -10.30 -11.36 5.94
CA PRO A 187 -10.17 -11.31 7.39
C PRO A 187 -8.82 -11.86 7.88
N GLY A 188 -8.23 -11.21 8.87
CA GLY A 188 -6.95 -11.61 9.45
C GLY A 188 -5.72 -11.35 8.57
N THR A 189 -5.85 -10.49 7.56
CA THR A 189 -4.73 -10.11 6.69
C THR A 189 -4.52 -8.60 6.65
N PHE A 190 -3.29 -8.19 6.32
CA PHE A 190 -3.03 -6.86 5.78
C PHE A 190 -2.86 -6.96 4.27
N VAL A 191 -3.41 -6.00 3.53
CA VAL A 191 -2.94 -5.75 2.17
C VAL A 191 -1.59 -5.05 2.27
N CYS A 192 -0.59 -5.53 1.54
CA CYS A 192 0.74 -4.97 1.49
C CYS A 192 1.06 -4.49 0.10
N ASN A 193 1.80 -3.39 0.00
CA ASN A 193 2.37 -2.94 -1.26
C ASN A 193 3.70 -2.24 -1.07
N ILE A 194 4.51 -2.30 -2.13
CA ILE A 194 5.84 -1.69 -2.13
C ILE A 194 5.80 -0.27 -2.70
N GLY A 195 6.73 0.56 -2.26
CA GLY A 195 6.82 1.97 -2.64
C GLY A 195 8.00 2.31 -3.56
N ASP A 196 8.04 3.58 -3.96
CA ASP A 196 9.02 4.17 -4.87
C ASP A 196 10.47 4.00 -4.36
N MET A 197 10.72 4.07 -3.03
CA MET A 197 12.08 3.88 -2.51
C MET A 197 12.57 2.45 -2.66
N LEU A 198 11.68 1.44 -2.55
CA LEU A 198 12.10 0.05 -2.73
C LEU A 198 12.47 -0.22 -4.20
N LYS A 199 11.85 0.47 -5.15
CA LYS A 199 12.26 0.45 -6.56
C LYS A 199 13.66 1.01 -6.77
N VAL A 200 13.96 2.18 -6.17
CA VAL A 200 15.31 2.77 -6.25
C VAL A 200 16.33 1.81 -5.64
N TRP A 201 16.07 1.34 -4.42
CA TRP A 201 16.98 0.49 -3.66
C TRP A 201 17.23 -0.85 -4.37
N SER A 202 16.20 -1.44 -4.98
CA SER A 202 16.28 -2.69 -5.75
C SER A 202 16.77 -2.53 -7.20
N ASN A 203 17.22 -1.35 -7.60
CA ASN A 203 17.57 -1.02 -8.98
C ASN A 203 16.48 -1.39 -10.02
N GLY A 204 15.21 -1.31 -9.61
CA GLY A 204 14.05 -1.60 -10.44
C GLY A 204 13.70 -3.07 -10.60
N ILE A 205 14.28 -3.97 -9.79
CA ILE A 205 13.84 -5.37 -9.71
C ILE A 205 12.40 -5.43 -9.18
N TYR A 206 12.06 -4.60 -8.20
CA TYR A 206 10.71 -4.46 -7.69
C TYR A 206 10.08 -3.16 -8.18
N GLN A 207 8.86 -3.22 -8.70
CA GLN A 207 8.13 -2.06 -9.24
C GLN A 207 6.89 -1.78 -8.38
N PRO A 208 6.72 -0.55 -7.85
CA PRO A 208 5.52 -0.16 -7.13
C PRO A 208 4.35 -0.11 -8.10
N THR A 209 3.21 -0.54 -7.60
CA THR A 209 2.02 -0.75 -8.42
C THR A 209 1.02 0.36 -8.18
N LEU A 210 0.49 0.88 -9.29
CA LEU A 210 -0.56 1.89 -9.23
C LEU A 210 -1.79 1.29 -8.55
N HIS A 211 -2.30 2.01 -7.56
CA HIS A 211 -3.51 1.65 -6.86
C HIS A 211 -4.37 2.89 -6.63
N ARG A 212 -5.67 2.67 -6.43
CA ARG A 212 -6.68 3.71 -6.21
C ARG A 212 -7.80 3.18 -5.32
N VAL A 213 -8.65 4.07 -4.83
CA VAL A 213 -9.87 3.67 -4.10
C VAL A 213 -11.10 4.18 -4.85
N VAL A 214 -12.03 3.29 -5.15
CA VAL A 214 -13.35 3.57 -5.72
C VAL A 214 -14.40 3.10 -4.71
N ASN A 215 -15.01 4.03 -3.97
CA ASN A 215 -15.98 3.69 -2.93
C ASN A 215 -17.43 3.79 -3.45
N ASN A 216 -17.98 2.65 -3.88
CA ASN A 216 -19.39 2.53 -4.27
C ASN A 216 -20.28 1.94 -3.14
N SER A 217 -19.73 1.81 -1.93
CA SER A 217 -20.44 1.25 -0.78
C SER A 217 -21.60 2.16 -0.36
N PRO A 218 -22.77 1.61 0.03
CA PRO A 218 -23.83 2.36 0.70
C PRO A 218 -23.49 2.68 2.17
N ARG A 219 -22.32 2.27 2.66
CA ARG A 219 -21.84 2.50 4.03
C ARG A 219 -20.53 3.28 4.00
N TYR A 220 -20.32 4.07 5.05
CA TYR A 220 -19.03 4.70 5.32
C TYR A 220 -17.94 3.63 5.42
N ARG A 221 -16.84 3.80 4.68
CA ARG A 221 -15.69 2.88 4.68
C ARG A 221 -14.53 3.52 5.42
N VAL A 222 -13.78 2.75 6.19
CA VAL A 222 -12.46 3.17 6.68
C VAL A 222 -11.36 2.23 6.23
N SER A 223 -10.15 2.77 6.20
CA SER A 223 -8.92 2.00 6.16
C SER A 223 -7.83 2.71 6.95
N VAL A 224 -6.89 1.93 7.49
CA VAL A 224 -5.70 2.45 8.16
C VAL A 224 -4.47 1.96 7.40
N ALA A 225 -3.71 2.90 6.86
CA ALA A 225 -2.44 2.62 6.20
C ALA A 225 -1.30 2.90 7.18
N PHE A 226 -0.38 1.94 7.31
CA PHE A 226 0.89 2.11 8.01
C PHE A 226 2.02 2.10 6.98
N PHE A 227 2.77 3.19 6.92
CA PHE A 227 3.88 3.38 6.00
C PHE A 227 5.20 3.02 6.69
N TYR A 228 5.82 1.92 6.28
CA TYR A 228 7.20 1.60 6.65
C TYR A 228 8.16 2.30 5.69
N GLU A 229 8.82 3.32 6.22
CA GLU A 229 9.59 4.30 5.45
C GLU A 229 11.06 4.32 5.88
N SER A 230 11.89 4.94 5.05
CA SER A 230 13.29 5.19 5.39
C SER A 230 13.42 6.33 6.41
N ASN A 231 14.55 6.37 7.12
CA ASN A 231 14.92 7.56 7.90
C ASN A 231 14.91 8.81 7.00
N PHE A 232 14.54 9.95 7.58
CA PHE A 232 14.36 11.20 6.83
C PHE A 232 15.63 11.64 6.07
N ASP A 233 16.80 11.42 6.64
CA ASP A 233 18.10 11.75 6.07
C ASP A 233 18.75 10.58 5.30
N ALA A 234 18.07 9.44 5.17
CA ALA A 234 18.59 8.29 4.46
C ALA A 234 18.80 8.60 2.97
N ALA A 235 20.00 8.34 2.48
CA ALA A 235 20.32 8.34 1.07
C ALA A 235 20.05 6.95 0.49
N ILE A 236 19.02 6.85 -0.34
CA ILE A 236 18.60 5.62 -1.00
C ILE A 236 19.23 5.56 -2.38
N GLU A 237 20.00 4.52 -2.65
CA GLU A 237 20.64 4.27 -3.94
C GLU A 237 20.61 2.78 -4.27
N PRO A 238 20.70 2.41 -5.56
CA PRO A 238 20.72 1.00 -5.97
C PRO A 238 21.80 0.18 -5.25
N VAL A 239 21.39 -0.88 -4.53
CA VAL A 239 22.34 -1.77 -3.85
C VAL A 239 23.21 -2.53 -4.85
N GLU A 240 24.48 -2.74 -4.53
CA GLU A 240 25.48 -3.38 -5.40
C GLU A 240 24.97 -4.69 -6.01
N PHE A 241 24.46 -5.62 -5.18
CA PHE A 241 23.97 -6.91 -5.68
C PHE A 241 22.76 -6.76 -6.63
N CYS A 242 21.90 -5.76 -6.43
CA CYS A 242 20.79 -5.46 -7.33
C CYS A 242 21.29 -4.88 -8.65
N ARG A 243 22.31 -4.01 -8.61
CA ARG A 243 22.98 -3.48 -9.80
C ARG A 243 23.60 -4.60 -10.62
N GLU A 244 24.36 -5.49 -10.00
CA GLU A 244 24.95 -6.66 -10.67
C GLU A 244 23.89 -7.51 -11.37
N ARG A 245 22.78 -7.82 -10.67
CA ARG A 245 21.66 -8.58 -11.24
C ARG A 245 20.93 -7.88 -12.39
N THR A 246 21.13 -6.58 -12.57
CA THR A 246 20.42 -5.77 -13.57
C THR A 246 21.35 -5.13 -14.60
N GLY A 247 22.56 -5.67 -14.76
CA GLY A 247 23.51 -5.29 -15.81
C GLY A 247 24.74 -4.52 -15.33
N GLY A 248 24.98 -4.45 -14.02
CA GLY A 248 26.15 -3.80 -13.40
C GLY A 248 26.05 -2.27 -13.27
N VAL A 249 25.03 -1.64 -13.85
CA VAL A 249 24.87 -0.18 -13.90
C VAL A 249 23.71 0.27 -13.02
N ALA A 250 23.88 1.41 -12.33
CA ALA A 250 22.80 2.05 -11.60
C ALA A 250 21.76 2.62 -12.59
N LYS A 251 20.50 2.21 -12.47
CA LYS A 251 19.39 2.70 -13.30
C LYS A 251 18.69 3.92 -12.69
N TYR A 252 18.92 4.15 -11.41
CA TYR A 252 18.31 5.23 -10.64
C TYR A 252 19.41 6.02 -9.92
N GLU A 253 19.21 7.33 -9.85
CA GLU A 253 20.09 8.21 -9.07
C GLU A 253 19.82 8.05 -7.58
N LYS A 254 20.79 8.48 -6.76
CA LYS A 254 20.66 8.56 -5.31
C LYS A 254 19.54 9.55 -4.94
N VAL A 255 18.65 9.14 -4.05
CA VAL A 255 17.53 9.95 -3.55
C VAL A 255 17.65 10.10 -2.04
N VAL A 256 17.66 11.34 -1.53
CA VAL A 256 17.51 11.58 -0.08
C VAL A 256 16.02 11.53 0.27
N TYR A 257 15.65 10.64 1.20
CA TYR A 257 14.23 10.33 1.44
C TYR A 257 13.39 11.54 1.84
N GLY A 258 13.87 12.34 2.79
CA GLY A 258 13.17 13.51 3.30
C GLY A 258 12.95 14.61 2.25
N GLU A 259 13.91 14.79 1.33
CA GLU A 259 13.76 15.72 0.20
C GLU A 259 12.68 15.24 -0.77
N HIS A 260 12.67 13.93 -1.05
CA HIS A 260 11.63 13.30 -1.88
C HIS A 260 10.24 13.43 -1.25
N LEU A 261 10.14 13.13 0.05
CA LEU A 261 8.89 13.20 0.81
C LEU A 261 8.34 14.64 0.84
N ILE A 262 9.17 15.64 1.17
CA ILE A 262 8.75 17.05 1.18
C ILE A 262 8.23 17.47 -0.20
N LYS A 263 8.96 17.12 -1.27
CA LYS A 263 8.55 17.46 -2.64
C LYS A 263 7.18 16.88 -3.00
N LYS A 264 6.88 15.65 -2.57
CA LYS A 264 5.57 15.00 -2.80
C LYS A 264 4.47 15.63 -1.96
N VAL A 265 4.71 15.80 -0.65
CA VAL A 265 3.77 16.42 0.30
C VAL A 265 3.37 17.82 -0.18
N LEU A 266 4.33 18.68 -0.53
CA LEU A 266 4.04 20.03 -1.00
C LEU A 266 3.21 20.06 -2.29
N ASN A 267 3.39 19.08 -3.19
CA ASN A 267 2.62 19.00 -4.44
C ASN A 267 1.17 18.51 -4.22
N ASN A 268 0.92 17.70 -3.18
CA ASN A 268 -0.39 17.08 -2.95
C ASN A 268 -1.29 17.86 -2.00
N PHE A 269 -0.71 18.68 -1.10
CA PHE A 269 -1.46 19.40 -0.06
C PHE A 269 -1.53 20.91 -0.27
N ILE A 270 -0.77 21.48 -1.21
CA ILE A 270 -0.64 22.94 -1.34
C ILE A 270 -0.80 23.38 -2.80
N LYS A 271 -1.92 24.08 -3.06
CA LYS A 271 -2.01 25.20 -4.01
C LYS A 271 -2.87 26.29 -3.41
#